data_AF-A0A673I8X6-F1
#
_entry.id   AF-A0A673I8X6-F1
#
_cell.length_a   1.000
_cell.length_b   1.000
_cell.length_c   1.000
_cell.angle_alpha   90.00
_cell.angle_beta   90.00
_cell.angle_gamma   90.00
#
_symmetry.space_group_name_H-M   'P 1'
#
loop_
_entity.id
_entity.type
_entity.pdbx_description
1 polymer ?
#
loop_
_entity_poly.entity_id
_entity_poly.type
_entity_poly.pdbx_seq_one_letter_code
_entity_poly.pdbx_strand_id
1 'polypeptide(L)'
;MASVSWRHALFFLLVVNLSVLTTACSSHYGNAIEEFCLAKFKLDMEVLDQRQWCSWEDTVESYGELTNCTFLVALKMNCFWPNRMVDEFFIRVHRHYFHDCSMSGRLLHDPPNQILGPFIVVPILVTLLMTALVVWRSKRSEGII
;
A
#
# COMPACT_ATOMS: atom_id res chain seq x y z
N MET A 1 -3.32 -21.34 -54.39
CA MET A 1 -2.70 -20.32 -53.52
C MET A 1 -3.80 -19.76 -52.63
N ALA A 2 -3.89 -20.24 -51.40
CA ALA A 2 -4.99 -19.91 -50.50
C ALA A 2 -4.80 -18.49 -49.94
N SER A 3 -5.73 -17.59 -50.25
CA SER A 3 -5.84 -16.28 -49.65
C SER A 3 -6.26 -16.44 -48.19
N VAL A 4 -5.28 -16.57 -47.29
CA VAL A 4 -5.53 -16.41 -45.85
C VAL A 4 -6.13 -15.01 -45.67
N SER A 5 -7.42 -14.95 -45.36
CA SER A 5 -8.14 -13.70 -45.18
C SER A 5 -7.47 -12.89 -44.06
N TRP A 6 -7.06 -11.67 -44.38
CA TRP A 6 -6.34 -10.76 -43.48
C TRP A 6 -7.04 -10.58 -42.11
N ARG A 7 -8.36 -10.79 -42.08
CA ARG A 7 -9.17 -10.81 -40.85
C ARG A 7 -8.80 -11.98 -39.94
N HIS A 8 -8.55 -13.17 -40.50
CA HIS A 8 -8.09 -14.33 -39.74
C HIS A 8 -6.66 -14.14 -39.26
N ALA A 9 -5.77 -13.57 -40.09
CA ALA A 9 -4.41 -13.23 -39.68
C ALA A 9 -4.40 -12.21 -38.52
N LEU A 10 -5.22 -11.16 -38.59
CA LEU A 10 -5.42 -10.19 -37.50
C LEU A 10 -6.02 -10.83 -36.26
N PHE A 11 -7.00 -11.73 -36.41
CA PHE A 11 -7.61 -12.45 -35.28
C PHE A 11 -6.60 -13.39 -34.61
N PHE A 12 -5.80 -14.12 -35.40
CA PHE A 12 -4.71 -14.95 -34.90
C PHE A 12 -3.64 -14.11 -34.18
N LEU A 13 -3.26 -12.95 -34.74
CA LEU A 13 -2.31 -12.03 -34.08
C LEU A 13 -2.89 -11.46 -32.77
N LEU A 14 -4.18 -11.13 -32.73
CA LEU A 14 -4.85 -10.66 -31.51
C LEU A 14 -4.93 -11.78 -30.46
N VAL A 15 -5.27 -13.01 -30.84
CA VAL A 15 -5.32 -14.17 -29.94
C VAL A 15 -3.93 -14.53 -29.41
N VAL A 16 -2.90 -14.50 -30.26
CA VAL A 16 -1.50 -14.73 -29.85
C VAL A 16 -1.04 -13.64 -28.89
N ASN A 17 -1.28 -12.35 -29.19
CA ASN A 17 -0.95 -11.26 -28.27
C ASN A 17 -1.71 -11.36 -26.93
N LEU A 18 -2.97 -11.81 -26.95
CA LEU A 18 -3.74 -12.04 -25.72
C LEU A 18 -3.18 -13.21 -24.90
N SER A 19 -2.72 -14.27 -25.55
CA SER A 19 -2.09 -15.42 -24.87
C SER A 19 -0.72 -15.09 -24.27
N VAL A 20 0.03 -14.16 -24.87
CA VAL A 20 1.32 -13.68 -24.36
C VAL A 20 1.13 -12.83 -23.10
N LEU A 21 -0.01 -12.16 -22.94
CA LEU A 21 -0.33 -11.38 -21.74
C LEU A 21 -0.67 -12.26 -20.52
N THR A 22 -0.96 -13.55 -20.73
CA THR A 22 -1.41 -14.48 -19.67
C THR A 22 -0.52 -15.71 -19.54
N THR A 23 0.80 -15.57 -19.54
CA THR A 23 1.66 -16.65 -19.02
C THR A 23 1.41 -16.80 -17.53
N ALA A 24 0.34 -17.52 -17.19
CA ALA A 24 0.03 -17.92 -15.84
C ALA A 24 1.23 -18.69 -15.30
N CYS A 25 1.81 -18.18 -14.22
CA CYS A 25 2.94 -18.84 -13.58
C CYS A 25 2.50 -20.24 -13.12
N SER A 26 3.36 -21.24 -13.30
CA SER A 26 3.05 -22.64 -12.93
C SER A 26 3.09 -22.85 -11.42
N SER A 27 2.43 -23.89 -10.90
CA SER A 27 2.42 -24.23 -9.46
C SER A 27 3.81 -24.30 -8.81
N HIS A 28 4.87 -24.57 -9.58
CA HIS A 28 6.26 -24.53 -9.13
C HIS A 28 6.67 -23.19 -8.52
N TYR A 29 6.14 -22.07 -9.03
CA TYR A 29 6.38 -20.75 -8.43
C TYR A 29 5.77 -20.64 -7.04
N GLY A 30 4.53 -21.14 -6.87
CA GLY A 30 3.87 -21.20 -5.57
C GLY A 30 4.69 -22.00 -4.55
N ASN A 31 5.21 -23.16 -4.96
CA ASN A 31 6.07 -23.96 -4.10
C ASN A 31 7.39 -23.23 -3.77
N ALA A 32 8.02 -22.58 -4.75
CA ALA A 32 9.27 -21.87 -4.54
C ALA A 32 9.12 -20.67 -3.58
N ILE A 33 8.05 -19.89 -3.68
CA ILE A 33 7.82 -18.78 -2.75
C ILE A 33 7.50 -19.28 -1.33
N GLU A 34 6.82 -20.42 -1.18
CA GLU A 34 6.58 -21.05 0.12
C GLU A 34 7.88 -21.57 0.75
N GLU A 35 8.72 -22.24 -0.03
CA GLU A 35 9.96 -22.87 0.46
C GLU A 35 11.07 -21.86 0.75
N PHE A 36 11.27 -20.86 -0.11
CA PHE A 36 12.37 -19.90 0.04
C PHE A 36 11.95 -18.62 0.77
N CYS A 37 10.83 -18.02 0.34
CA CYS A 37 10.46 -16.69 0.82
C CYS A 37 9.68 -16.78 2.14
N LEU A 38 8.65 -17.63 2.21
CA LEU A 38 7.86 -17.77 3.44
C LEU A 38 8.66 -18.42 4.57
N ALA A 39 9.54 -19.37 4.27
CA ALA A 39 10.38 -20.00 5.29
C ALA A 39 11.27 -18.97 6.01
N LYS A 40 11.91 -18.06 5.27
CA LYS A 40 12.67 -16.97 5.88
C LYS A 40 11.76 -16.00 6.65
N PHE A 41 10.64 -15.59 6.06
CA PHE A 41 9.70 -14.70 6.73
C PHE A 41 9.16 -15.28 8.04
N LYS A 42 8.91 -16.59 8.10
CA LYS A 42 8.53 -17.30 9.34
C LYS A 42 9.58 -17.12 10.44
N LEU A 43 10.86 -17.28 10.11
CA LEU A 43 11.95 -17.09 11.07
C LEU A 43 12.03 -15.63 11.55
N ASP A 44 11.92 -14.68 10.63
CA ASP A 44 11.95 -13.26 10.97
C ASP A 44 10.75 -12.89 11.87
N MET A 45 9.56 -13.46 11.60
CA MET A 45 8.35 -13.26 12.41
C MET A 45 8.30 -14.07 13.71
N GLU A 46 9.15 -15.07 13.89
CA GLU A 46 9.31 -15.81 15.15
C GLU A 46 10.27 -15.08 16.09
N VAL A 47 11.30 -14.43 15.53
CA VAL A 47 12.19 -13.52 16.27
C VAL A 47 11.43 -12.30 16.77
N LEU A 48 10.49 -11.79 15.97
CA LEU A 48 9.53 -10.77 16.39
C LEU A 48 8.45 -11.41 17.27
N ASP A 49 8.27 -10.95 18.51
CA ASP A 49 7.19 -11.47 19.36
C ASP A 49 5.81 -11.20 18.71
N GLN A 50 4.85 -12.10 18.89
CA GLN A 50 3.52 -11.99 18.29
C GLN A 50 2.82 -10.65 18.61
N ARG A 51 3.12 -10.04 19.77
CA ARG A 51 2.59 -8.72 20.15
C ARG A 51 3.04 -7.59 19.22
N GLN A 52 4.15 -7.78 18.51
CA GLN A 52 4.74 -6.78 17.62
C GLN A 52 4.30 -6.94 16.16
N TRP A 53 3.57 -8.00 15.80
CA TRP A 53 3.14 -8.23 14.42
C TRP A 53 2.28 -7.08 13.87
N CYS A 54 1.55 -6.34 14.72
CA CYS A 54 0.76 -5.20 14.27
C CYS A 54 1.53 -3.87 14.22
N SER A 55 2.79 -3.85 14.65
CA SER A 55 3.67 -2.70 14.47
C SER A 55 4.23 -2.70 13.05
N TRP A 56 3.81 -1.74 12.24
CA TRP A 56 4.34 -1.64 10.87
C TRP A 56 5.83 -1.27 10.87
N GLU A 57 6.28 -0.47 11.82
CA GLU A 57 7.69 -0.10 11.97
C GLU A 57 8.58 -1.33 12.21
N ASP A 58 8.10 -2.29 13.00
CA ASP A 58 8.86 -3.52 13.28
C ASP A 58 8.78 -4.56 12.14
N THR A 59 7.71 -4.54 11.33
CA THR A 59 7.43 -5.57 10.32
C THR A 59 7.72 -5.17 8.88
N VAL A 60 7.94 -3.87 8.61
CA VAL A 60 8.15 -3.33 7.26
C VAL A 60 9.37 -3.93 6.57
N GLU A 61 10.47 -4.14 7.29
CA GLU A 61 11.70 -4.70 6.73
C GLU A 61 11.49 -6.16 6.29
N SER A 62 11.02 -7.02 7.21
CA SER A 62 10.76 -8.43 6.90
C SER A 62 9.69 -8.62 5.82
N TYR A 63 8.65 -7.79 5.82
CA TYR A 63 7.61 -7.83 4.78
C TYR A 63 8.15 -7.33 3.42
N GLY A 64 9.04 -6.34 3.43
CA GLY A 64 9.75 -5.85 2.25
C GLY A 64 10.65 -6.93 1.65
N GLU A 65 11.42 -7.64 2.48
CA GLU A 65 12.24 -8.78 2.08
C GLU A 65 11.41 -9.92 1.49
N LEU A 66 10.26 -10.25 2.12
CA LEU A 66 9.30 -11.23 1.58
C LEU A 66 8.81 -10.82 0.18
N THR A 67 8.42 -9.55 0.03
CA THR A 67 7.94 -8.99 -1.24
C THR A 67 9.03 -9.07 -2.32
N ASN A 68 10.24 -8.62 -2.00
CA ASN A 68 11.37 -8.65 -2.91
C ASN A 68 11.76 -10.09 -3.30
N CYS A 69 11.76 -11.03 -2.34
CA CYS A 69 11.99 -12.44 -2.62
C CYS A 69 10.99 -13.01 -3.63
N THR A 70 9.68 -12.77 -3.44
CA THR A 70 8.67 -13.26 -4.39
C THR A 70 8.84 -12.66 -5.79
N PHE A 71 9.24 -11.38 -5.86
CA PHE A 71 9.55 -10.71 -7.12
C PHE A 71 10.77 -11.34 -7.82
N LEU A 72 11.87 -11.57 -7.09
CA LEU A 72 13.07 -12.21 -7.63
C LEU A 72 12.82 -13.64 -8.10
N VAL A 73 12.04 -14.43 -7.35
CA VAL A 73 11.64 -15.78 -7.76
C VAL A 73 10.78 -15.72 -9.02
N ALA A 74 9.85 -14.77 -9.13
CA ALA A 74 9.03 -14.58 -10.33
C ALA A 74 9.90 -14.24 -11.55
N LEU A 75 10.83 -13.30 -11.41
CA LEU A 75 11.80 -12.95 -12.46
C LEU A 75 12.62 -14.18 -12.87
N LYS A 76 13.12 -14.95 -11.90
CA LYS A 76 13.95 -16.13 -12.19
C LYS A 76 13.18 -17.22 -12.95
N MET A 77 11.89 -17.34 -12.68
CA MET A 77 10.98 -18.28 -13.35
C MET A 77 10.31 -17.72 -14.60
N ASN A 78 10.69 -16.52 -15.05
CA ASN A 78 10.08 -15.81 -16.18
C ASN A 78 8.56 -15.62 -16.05
N CYS A 79 8.11 -15.32 -14.84
CA CYS A 79 6.73 -15.00 -14.53
C CYS A 79 6.53 -13.50 -14.33
N PHE A 80 5.38 -12.99 -14.77
CA PHE A 80 4.98 -11.62 -14.46
C PHE A 80 4.67 -11.48 -12.96
N TRP A 81 5.05 -10.35 -12.38
CA TRP A 81 4.77 -10.00 -10.98
C TRP A 81 4.13 -8.59 -10.96
N PRO A 82 3.00 -8.38 -10.26
CA PRO A 82 2.24 -9.36 -9.49
C PRO A 82 1.39 -10.29 -10.37
N ASN A 83 0.95 -11.42 -9.81
CA ASN A 83 0.08 -12.40 -10.45
C ASN A 83 -0.84 -13.07 -9.41
N ARG A 84 -1.86 -13.79 -9.87
CA ARG A 84 -2.86 -14.42 -9.01
C ARG A 84 -2.25 -15.31 -7.91
N MET A 85 -1.18 -16.04 -8.18
CA MET A 85 -0.59 -16.93 -7.17
C MET A 85 0.11 -16.15 -6.05
N VAL A 86 0.79 -15.05 -6.37
CA VAL A 86 1.39 -14.20 -5.34
C VAL A 86 0.33 -13.41 -4.56
N ASP A 87 -0.79 -13.06 -5.20
CA ASP A 87 -1.94 -12.46 -4.50
C ASP A 87 -2.54 -13.42 -3.46
N GLU A 88 -2.83 -14.66 -3.86
CA GLU A 88 -3.35 -15.70 -2.95
C GLU A 88 -2.35 -16.01 -1.83
N PHE A 89 -1.05 -16.02 -2.14
CA PHE A 89 0.02 -16.17 -1.17
C PHE A 89 0.01 -15.05 -0.11
N PHE A 90 0.02 -13.78 -0.52
CA PHE A 90 0.01 -12.67 0.43
C PHE A 90 -1.29 -12.61 1.24
N ILE A 91 -2.44 -12.96 0.65
CA ILE A 91 -3.69 -13.07 1.41
C ILE A 91 -3.57 -14.10 2.54
N ARG A 92 -2.91 -15.26 2.30
CA ARG A 92 -2.66 -16.24 3.37
C ARG A 92 -1.72 -15.69 4.44
N VAL A 93 -0.65 -15.01 4.05
CA VAL A 93 0.29 -14.36 4.98
C VAL A 93 -0.45 -13.34 5.86
N HIS A 94 -1.24 -12.45 5.27
CA HIS A 94 -2.03 -11.46 5.99
C HIS A 94 -3.05 -12.08 6.94
N ARG A 95 -3.75 -13.14 6.52
CA ARG A 95 -4.68 -13.87 7.39
C ARG A 95 -3.99 -14.60 8.54
N HIS A 96 -2.73 -14.99 8.39
CA HIS A 96 -2.02 -15.69 9.46
C HIS A 96 -1.43 -14.71 10.47
N TYR A 97 -0.61 -13.76 10.00
CA TYR A 97 0.15 -12.87 10.88
C TYR A 97 -0.54 -11.56 11.23
N PHE A 98 -1.42 -11.06 10.36
CA PHE A 98 -1.93 -9.69 10.45
C PHE A 98 -3.46 -9.60 10.61
N HIS A 99 -4.13 -10.70 10.94
CA HIS A 99 -5.60 -10.78 10.97
C HIS A 99 -6.26 -9.87 12.03
N ASP A 100 -5.59 -9.63 13.15
CA ASP A 100 -6.06 -8.77 14.23
C ASP A 100 -5.55 -7.32 14.12
N CYS A 101 -4.76 -7.00 13.09
CA CYS A 101 -4.12 -5.70 12.97
C CYS A 101 -5.07 -4.66 12.36
N SER A 102 -5.16 -3.50 12.99
CA SER A 102 -5.95 -2.39 12.47
C SER A 102 -5.30 -1.76 11.23
N MET A 103 -6.11 -1.40 10.23
CA MET A 103 -5.65 -0.70 9.03
C MET A 103 -5.34 0.80 9.27
N SER A 104 -5.77 1.33 10.42
CA SER A 104 -5.79 2.77 10.73
C SER A 104 -4.43 3.45 10.81
N GLY A 105 -3.34 2.69 10.99
CA GLY A 105 -1.99 3.26 11.12
C GLY A 105 -1.20 3.43 9.81
N ARG A 106 -1.67 2.87 8.68
CA ARG A 106 -0.92 2.88 7.40
C ARG A 106 -1.45 3.86 6.36
N LEU A 107 -2.70 4.30 6.47
CA LEU A 107 -3.30 5.18 5.48
C LEU A 107 -3.09 6.62 5.91
N LEU A 108 -2.36 7.40 5.10
CA LEU A 108 -2.29 8.84 5.27
C LEU A 108 -3.70 9.40 5.10
N HIS A 109 -4.30 9.81 6.20
CA HIS A 109 -5.66 10.34 6.23
C HIS A 109 -5.72 11.55 7.15
N ASP A 110 -6.59 12.49 6.81
CA ASP A 110 -6.85 13.63 7.67
C ASP A 110 -7.41 13.16 9.03
N PRO A 111 -7.07 13.83 10.13
CA PRO A 111 -7.67 13.51 11.41
C PRO A 111 -9.18 13.74 11.35
N PRO A 112 -9.96 13.01 12.16
CA PRO A 112 -11.42 13.16 12.16
C PRO A 112 -11.82 14.61 12.43
N ASN A 113 -12.92 15.07 11.83
CA ASN A 113 -13.39 16.47 11.88
C ASN A 113 -13.52 17.03 13.30
N GLN A 114 -13.79 16.17 14.29
CA GLN A 114 -13.85 16.54 15.70
C GLN A 114 -12.51 17.03 16.28
N ILE A 115 -11.39 16.60 15.70
CA ILE A 115 -10.02 17.04 16.05
C ILE A 115 -9.61 18.19 15.11
N LEU A 116 -9.82 18.02 13.80
CA LEU A 116 -9.40 18.99 12.79
C LEU A 116 -10.13 20.34 12.91
N GLY A 117 -11.43 20.31 13.18
CA GLY A 117 -12.27 21.50 13.28
C GLY A 117 -11.78 22.52 14.33
N PRO A 118 -11.55 22.11 15.59
CA PRO A 118 -10.96 22.98 16.60
C PRO A 118 -9.60 23.56 16.21
N PHE A 119 -8.73 22.77 15.57
CA PHE A 119 -7.42 23.26 15.10
C PHE A 119 -7.53 24.35 14.03
N ILE A 120 -8.62 24.37 13.25
CA ILE A 120 -8.89 25.42 12.27
C ILE A 120 -9.56 26.63 12.92
N VAL A 121 -10.58 26.41 13.75
CA VAL A 121 -11.41 27.49 14.32
C VAL A 121 -10.65 28.31 15.36
N VAL A 122 -9.85 27.67 16.21
CA VAL A 122 -9.14 28.37 17.31
C VAL A 122 -8.18 29.45 16.78
N PRO A 123 -7.28 29.19 15.80
CA PRO A 123 -6.43 30.23 15.23
C PRO A 123 -7.21 31.38 14.59
N ILE A 124 -8.33 31.10 13.92
CA ILE A 124 -9.19 32.13 13.33
C ILE A 124 -9.79 33.03 14.43
N LEU A 125 -10.33 32.44 15.48
CA LEU A 125 -10.88 33.21 16.60
C LEU A 125 -9.79 34.05 17.30
N VAL A 126 -8.60 33.50 17.51
CA VAL A 126 -7.47 34.22 18.11
C VAL A 126 -7.05 35.41 17.24
N THR A 127 -6.93 35.22 15.93
CA THR A 127 -6.58 36.32 15.01
C THR A 127 -7.65 37.42 14.99
N LEU A 128 -8.94 37.07 14.99
CA LEU A 128 -10.04 38.03 15.09
C LEU A 128 -10.04 38.77 16.43
N LEU A 129 -9.79 38.08 17.54
CA LEU A 129 -9.72 38.71 18.86
C LEU A 129 -8.52 39.66 18.96
N MET A 130 -7.34 39.24 18.50
CA MET A 130 -6.13 40.08 18.52
C MET A 130 -6.29 41.32 17.65
N THR A 131 -6.84 41.19 16.45
CA THR A 131 -7.12 42.33 15.58
C THR A 131 -8.14 43.30 16.21
N ALA A 132 -9.22 42.78 16.79
CA ALA A 132 -10.20 43.61 17.51
C ALA A 132 -9.56 44.35 18.71
N LEU A 133 -8.71 43.69 19.47
CA LEU A 133 -7.96 44.28 20.59
C LEU A 133 -7.02 45.39 20.11
N VAL A 134 -6.30 45.17 19.00
CA VAL A 134 -5.40 46.18 18.41
C VAL A 134 -6.19 47.40 17.93
N VAL A 135 -7.28 47.21 17.19
CA VAL A 135 -8.13 48.32 16.73
C VAL A 135 -8.71 49.10 17.91
N TRP A 136 -9.18 48.40 18.94
CA TRP A 136 -9.73 49.02 20.14
C TRP A 136 -8.67 49.85 20.89
N ARG A 137 -7.47 49.31 21.08
CA ARG A 137 -6.35 50.02 21.71
C ARG A 137 -5.90 51.22 20.88
N SER A 138 -5.82 51.09 19.56
CA SER A 138 -5.42 52.19 18.66
C SER A 138 -6.41 53.35 18.75
N LYS A 139 -7.71 53.09 18.62
CA LYS A 139 -8.74 54.14 18.73
C LYS A 139 -8.78 54.82 20.10
N ARG A 140 -8.56 54.06 21.19
CA ARG A 140 -8.50 54.64 22.54
C ARG A 140 -7.27 55.52 22.72
N SER A 141 -6.14 55.18 22.10
CA SER A 141 -4.93 56.01 22.16
C SER A 141 -5.09 57.32 21.40
N GLU A 142 -5.79 57.31 20.25
CA GLU A 142 -6.04 58.52 19.46
C GLU A 142 -7.09 59.46 20.09
N GLY A 143 -8.06 58.93 20.84
CA GLY A 143 -9.06 59.73 21.55
C GLY A 143 -8.60 60.30 22.90
N ILE A 144 -7.35 60.05 23.30
CA ILE A 144 -6.69 60.62 24.49
C ILE A 144 -5.55 61.54 24.00
N ILE A 145 -5.87 62.53 23.17
CA ILE A 145 -5.07 63.73 22.87
C ILE A 145 -6.04 64.90 22.76
#